data_AF-A0A9E5FWR9-F1
#
_entry.id   AF-A0A9E5FWR9-F1
#
_cell.length_a   1.000
_cell.length_b   1.000
_cell.length_c   1.000
_cell.angle_alpha   90.00
_cell.angle_beta   90.00
_cell.angle_gamma   90.00
#
_symmetry.space_group_name_H-M   'P 1'
#
loop_
_entity.id
_entity.type
_entity.pdbx_description
1 polymer ?
#
loop_
_entity_poly.entity_id
_entity_poly.type
_entity_poly.pdbx_seq_one_letter_code
_entity_poly.pdbx_strand_id
1 'polypeptide(L)'
;MTKPWSVGILWSKAVQERENLLDLHTVCYGTNFVGEGNLTDYTWFAEMELALASTASWAKGVEHPDYAQRAEKLITTTQKKFKDLPLAGYFIVGDNRTDLALRQKEWFDNATPAGNSSLIHSFSALSILTGNDIWRKELAEHVTAYGGMARRIPSGVGHALT
;
A
#
# COMPACT_ATOMS: atom_id res chain seq x y z
N MET A 1 -4.21 10.91 -29.01
CA MET A 1 -4.38 9.49 -28.65
C MET A 1 -3.87 9.29 -27.23
N THR A 2 -4.75 9.15 -26.25
CA THR A 2 -4.37 8.76 -24.89
C THR A 2 -3.85 7.33 -24.94
N LYS A 3 -2.60 7.11 -24.51
CA LYS A 3 -2.07 5.75 -24.38
C LYS A 3 -2.97 5.00 -23.38
N PRO A 4 -3.38 3.74 -23.67
CA PRO A 4 -4.34 3.01 -22.85
C PRO A 4 -3.87 2.71 -21.41
N TRP A 5 -2.64 3.07 -21.06
CA TRP A 5 -1.95 2.73 -19.81
C TRP A 5 -1.29 3.93 -19.12
N SER A 6 -1.94 5.10 -19.08
CA SER A 6 -1.45 6.19 -18.23
C SER A 6 -1.80 5.92 -16.76
N VAL A 7 -0.95 6.37 -15.83
CA VAL A 7 -1.19 6.25 -14.38
C VAL A 7 -2.57 6.82 -13.99
N GLY A 8 -2.99 7.91 -14.63
CA GLY A 8 -4.32 8.49 -14.41
C GLY A 8 -5.47 7.52 -14.68
N ILE A 9 -5.31 6.61 -15.65
CA ILE A 9 -6.30 5.58 -15.98
C ILE A 9 -6.39 4.56 -14.84
N LEU A 10 -5.27 4.16 -14.23
CA LEU A 10 -5.27 3.20 -13.12
C LEU A 10 -6.10 3.73 -11.95
N TRP A 11 -5.83 4.95 -11.48
CA TRP A 11 -6.61 5.52 -10.38
C TRP A 11 -8.10 5.62 -10.75
N SER A 12 -8.43 6.15 -11.93
CA SER A 12 -9.84 6.36 -12.33
C SER A 12 -10.65 5.07 -12.50
N LYS A 13 -9.98 3.93 -12.73
CA LYS A 13 -10.65 2.67 -13.07
C LYS A 13 -10.54 1.63 -11.96
N ALA A 14 -9.40 1.58 -11.27
CA ALA A 14 -9.15 0.60 -10.22
C ALA A 14 -9.71 1.05 -8.87
N VAL A 15 -9.84 2.36 -8.63
CA VAL A 15 -10.24 2.91 -7.33
C VAL A 15 -11.69 3.39 -7.37
N GLN A 16 -12.49 2.90 -6.42
CA GLN A 16 -13.79 3.46 -6.08
C GLN A 16 -13.73 4.01 -4.66
N GLU A 17 -14.32 5.18 -4.43
CA GLU A 17 -14.43 5.75 -3.09
C GLU A 17 -15.82 5.53 -2.52
N ARG A 18 -15.89 4.97 -1.31
CA ARG A 18 -17.14 4.73 -0.56
C ARG A 18 -16.91 5.05 0.91
N GLU A 19 -17.75 5.91 1.49
CA GLU A 19 -17.69 6.24 2.92
C GLU A 19 -16.30 6.67 3.42
N ASN A 20 -15.58 7.48 2.62
CA ASN A 20 -14.19 7.92 2.87
C ASN A 20 -13.15 6.79 2.90
N LEU A 21 -13.49 5.61 2.41
CA LEU A 21 -12.60 4.48 2.17
C LEU A 21 -12.44 4.21 0.69
N LEU A 22 -11.33 3.57 0.33
CA LEU A 22 -11.08 3.13 -1.03
C LEU A 22 -11.40 1.64 -1.19
N ASP A 23 -12.16 1.32 -2.21
CA ASP A 23 -12.30 -0.04 -2.74
C ASP A 23 -11.44 -0.15 -3.99
N LEU A 24 -10.41 -0.97 -3.90
CA LEU A 24 -9.48 -1.23 -4.98
C LEU A 24 -9.87 -2.52 -5.70
N HIS A 25 -9.82 -2.48 -7.03
CA HIS A 25 -9.96 -3.65 -7.88
C HIS A 25 -8.60 -4.19 -8.30
N THR A 26 -8.40 -5.50 -8.15
CA THR A 26 -7.09 -6.17 -8.32
C THR A 26 -6.82 -6.63 -9.76
N VAL A 27 -7.86 -6.99 -10.52
CA VAL A 27 -7.68 -7.56 -11.88
C VAL A 27 -8.36 -6.69 -12.92
N CYS A 28 -7.70 -6.49 -14.06
CA CYS A 28 -8.25 -5.83 -15.23
C CYS A 28 -8.38 -6.82 -16.40
N TYR A 29 -9.61 -7.03 -16.88
CA TYR A 29 -9.90 -7.75 -18.12
C TYR A 29 -10.28 -6.75 -19.22
N GLY A 30 -9.34 -6.47 -20.12
CA GLY A 30 -9.53 -5.45 -21.16
C GLY A 30 -9.66 -4.05 -20.56
N THR A 31 -10.88 -3.57 -20.38
CA THR A 31 -11.17 -2.29 -19.72
C THR A 31 -11.89 -2.41 -18.38
N ASN A 32 -12.26 -3.64 -17.98
CA ASN A 32 -13.09 -3.91 -16.83
C ASN A 32 -12.23 -4.31 -15.63
N PHE A 33 -12.31 -3.51 -14.57
CA PHE A 33 -11.63 -3.77 -13.31
C PHE A 33 -12.59 -4.51 -12.37
N VAL A 34 -12.13 -5.65 -11.83
CA VAL A 34 -12.93 -6.55 -10.99
C VAL A 34 -12.09 -7.16 -9.86
N GLY A 35 -12.77 -7.81 -8.93
CA GLY A 35 -12.15 -8.43 -7.75
C GLY A 35 -11.93 -7.41 -6.63
N GLU A 36 -11.74 -7.93 -5.42
CA GLU A 36 -11.41 -7.13 -4.24
C GLU A 36 -9.90 -7.13 -4.03
N GLY A 37 -9.31 -5.95 -3.87
CA GLY A 37 -7.90 -5.77 -3.60
C GLY A 37 -7.49 -6.32 -2.22
N ASN A 38 -6.34 -6.96 -2.16
CA ASN A 38 -5.68 -7.40 -0.95
C ASN A 38 -4.68 -6.35 -0.45
N LEU A 39 -4.08 -6.58 0.72
CA LEU A 39 -3.07 -5.68 1.30
C LEU A 39 -1.96 -5.27 0.31
N THR A 40 -1.44 -6.23 -0.44
CA THR A 40 -0.34 -6.00 -1.41
C THR A 40 -0.79 -5.07 -2.53
N ASP A 41 -2.01 -5.22 -3.06
CA ASP A 41 -2.55 -4.32 -4.09
C ASP A 41 -2.59 -2.87 -3.61
N TYR A 42 -3.08 -2.63 -2.39
CA TYR A 42 -3.15 -1.28 -1.82
C TYR A 42 -1.77 -0.68 -1.55
N THR A 43 -0.86 -1.48 -0.98
CA THR A 43 0.46 -1.01 -0.55
C THR A 43 1.39 -0.75 -1.72
N TRP A 44 1.39 -1.59 -2.74
CA TRP A 44 2.15 -1.34 -3.97
C TRP A 44 1.62 -0.13 -4.74
N PHE A 45 0.30 0.04 -4.77
CA PHE A 45 -0.27 1.23 -5.40
C PHE A 45 0.11 2.49 -4.61
N ALA A 46 0.13 2.42 -3.27
CA ALA A 46 0.60 3.53 -2.45
C ALA A 46 2.09 3.85 -2.68
N GLU A 47 2.95 2.83 -2.76
CA GLU A 47 4.38 3.02 -3.10
C GLU A 47 4.55 3.64 -4.48
N MET A 48 3.75 3.23 -5.47
CA MET A 48 3.75 3.85 -6.80
C MET A 48 3.35 5.33 -6.74
N GLU A 49 2.27 5.66 -6.02
CA GLU A 49 1.82 7.05 -5.85
C GLU A 49 2.89 7.87 -5.10
N LEU A 50 3.56 7.33 -4.09
CA LEU A 50 4.68 7.99 -3.40
C LEU A 50 5.88 8.22 -4.33
N ALA A 51 6.22 7.24 -5.17
CA ALA A 51 7.30 7.37 -6.15
C ALA A 51 6.97 8.47 -7.16
N LEU A 52 5.73 8.57 -7.61
CA LEU A 52 5.27 9.66 -8.48
C LEU A 52 5.27 11.00 -7.76
N ALA A 53 4.82 11.06 -6.50
CA ALA A 53 4.88 12.28 -5.70
C ALA A 53 6.31 12.85 -5.61
N SER A 54 7.32 11.97 -5.54
CA SER A 54 8.72 12.37 -5.44
C SER A 54 9.30 12.93 -6.76
N THR A 55 8.70 12.63 -7.91
CA THR A 55 9.28 12.92 -9.23
C THR A 55 8.41 13.81 -10.13
N ALA A 56 7.09 13.84 -9.92
CA ALA A 56 6.14 14.47 -10.84
C ALA A 56 6.35 15.98 -11.00
N SER A 57 6.79 16.67 -9.94
CA SER A 57 7.05 18.11 -9.98
C SER A 57 8.19 18.51 -10.94
N TRP A 58 9.02 17.56 -11.37
CA TRP A 58 10.09 17.79 -12.34
C TRP A 58 9.58 17.80 -13.79
N ALA A 59 8.37 17.28 -14.03
CA ALA A 59 7.76 17.25 -15.36
C ALA A 59 7.22 18.65 -15.73
N LYS A 60 7.92 19.34 -16.65
CA LYS A 60 7.50 20.67 -17.11
C LYS A 60 6.26 20.59 -18.01
N GLY A 61 5.28 21.46 -17.77
CA GLY A 61 4.12 21.64 -18.63
C GLY A 61 3.07 20.53 -18.54
N VAL A 62 3.12 19.71 -17.48
CA VAL A 62 2.15 18.64 -17.23
C VAL A 62 1.54 18.86 -15.85
N GLU A 63 0.23 19.06 -15.78
CA GLU A 63 -0.48 19.01 -14.51
C GLU A 63 -0.53 17.57 -14.00
N HIS A 64 -0.34 17.41 -12.70
CA HIS A 64 -0.40 16.12 -12.04
C HIS A 64 -1.29 16.19 -10.80
N PRO A 65 -1.99 15.11 -10.46
CA PRO A 65 -2.77 15.04 -9.22
C PRO A 65 -1.84 15.10 -8.00
N ASP A 66 -2.46 15.29 -6.83
CA ASP A 66 -1.76 15.15 -5.54
C ASP A 66 -1.54 13.67 -5.22
N TYR A 67 -0.43 13.13 -5.75
CA TYR A 67 -0.05 11.73 -5.54
C TYR A 67 0.25 11.42 -4.06
N ALA A 68 0.76 12.39 -3.29
CA ALA A 68 1.03 12.18 -1.87
C ALA A 68 -0.27 12.01 -1.08
N GLN A 69 -1.28 12.82 -1.35
CA GLN A 69 -2.61 12.67 -0.76
C GLN A 69 -3.26 11.34 -1.14
N ARG A 70 -3.12 10.90 -2.38
CA ARG A 70 -3.63 9.60 -2.86
C ARG A 70 -2.96 8.43 -2.14
N ALA A 71 -1.64 8.46 -2.00
CA ALA A 71 -0.91 7.48 -1.22
C ALA A 71 -1.37 7.45 0.24
N GLU A 72 -1.51 8.61 0.90
CA GLU A 72 -1.98 8.69 2.28
C GLU A 72 -3.39 8.07 2.43
N LYS A 73 -4.27 8.28 1.45
CA LYS A 73 -5.61 7.72 1.45
C LYS A 73 -5.62 6.19 1.27
N LEU A 74 -4.76 5.65 0.41
CA LEU A 74 -4.55 4.20 0.26
C LEU A 74 -4.06 3.58 1.57
N ILE A 75 -3.08 4.21 2.23
CA ILE A 75 -2.52 3.69 3.49
C ILE A 75 -3.49 3.83 4.66
N THR A 76 -4.24 4.94 4.73
CA THR A 76 -5.32 5.11 5.73
C THR A 76 -6.40 4.04 5.54
N THR A 77 -6.78 3.75 4.29
CA THR A 77 -7.71 2.65 3.99
C THR A 77 -7.11 1.30 4.39
N THR A 78 -5.81 1.12 4.17
CA THR A 78 -5.10 -0.11 4.51
C THR A 78 -5.15 -0.38 6.01
N GLN A 79 -4.92 0.65 6.83
CA GLN A 79 -5.04 0.59 8.29
C GLN A 79 -6.42 0.17 8.75
N LYS A 80 -7.47 0.67 8.09
CA LYS A 80 -8.86 0.33 8.45
C LYS A 80 -9.26 -1.09 8.03
N LYS A 81 -8.86 -1.55 6.84
CA LYS A 81 -9.31 -2.86 6.30
C LYS A 81 -8.44 -4.04 6.75
N PHE A 82 -7.14 -3.82 6.94
CA PHE A 82 -6.17 -4.93 7.05
C PHE A 82 -5.38 -4.98 8.36
N LYS A 83 -5.34 -3.90 9.17
CA LYS A 83 -4.54 -3.90 10.40
C LYS A 83 -5.03 -4.96 11.38
N ASP A 84 -4.09 -5.70 11.97
CA ASP A 84 -4.35 -6.52 13.14
C ASP A 84 -4.23 -5.63 14.39
N LEU A 85 -5.36 -5.34 15.05
CA LEU A 85 -5.38 -4.47 16.22
C LEU A 85 -4.72 -5.14 17.45
N PRO A 86 -4.95 -6.43 17.74
CA PRO A 86 -4.24 -7.13 18.81
C PRO A 86 -2.72 -7.30 18.62
N LEU A 87 -2.23 -7.50 17.39
CA LEU A 87 -0.83 -7.85 17.12
C LEU A 87 -0.24 -7.03 15.98
N ALA A 88 1.05 -6.71 16.03
CA ALA A 88 1.74 -5.99 14.96
C ALA A 88 1.53 -6.63 13.57
N GLY A 89 1.43 -5.81 12.54
CA GLY A 89 1.26 -6.23 11.15
C GLY A 89 -0.18 -6.19 10.64
N TYR A 90 -0.31 -6.53 9.37
CA TYR A 90 -1.51 -6.40 8.57
C TYR A 90 -1.82 -7.74 7.90
N PHE A 91 -3.10 -8.10 7.87
CA PHE A 91 -3.59 -9.28 7.18
C PHE A 91 -3.62 -9.06 5.67
N ILE A 92 -3.42 -10.13 4.90
CA ILE A 92 -3.50 -10.08 3.43
C ILE A 92 -4.91 -9.68 2.98
N VAL A 93 -5.93 -10.22 3.63
CA VAL A 93 -7.34 -10.08 3.24
C VAL A 93 -8.07 -9.15 4.21
N GLY A 94 -9.06 -8.40 3.73
CA GLY A 94 -9.88 -7.47 4.52
C GLY A 94 -10.67 -8.14 5.65
N ASP A 95 -11.13 -7.35 6.61
CA ASP A 95 -11.90 -7.78 7.78
C ASP A 95 -13.37 -8.15 7.47
N ASN A 96 -13.89 -7.64 6.34
CA ASN A 96 -15.18 -7.97 5.77
C ASN A 96 -15.31 -9.41 5.23
N ARG A 97 -14.19 -10.12 5.07
CA ARG A 97 -14.16 -11.50 4.53
C ARG A 97 -14.41 -12.52 5.63
N THR A 98 -15.64 -13.01 5.69
CA THR A 98 -16.13 -13.99 6.68
C THR A 98 -16.10 -15.44 6.20
N ASP A 99 -15.72 -15.67 4.94
CA ASP A 99 -15.60 -16.98 4.29
C ASP A 99 -14.27 -17.70 4.61
N LEU A 100 -13.33 -17.01 5.27
CA LEU A 100 -12.02 -17.55 5.63
C LEU A 100 -12.01 -18.04 7.08
N ALA A 101 -11.53 -19.26 7.31
CA ALA A 101 -11.33 -19.80 8.66
C ALA A 101 -10.25 -19.04 9.45
N LEU A 102 -9.24 -18.50 8.75
CA LEU A 102 -8.16 -17.70 9.34
C LEU A 102 -7.65 -16.67 8.31
N ARG A 103 -7.43 -15.43 8.77
CA ARG A 103 -6.72 -14.41 7.99
C ARG A 103 -5.22 -14.54 8.22
N GLN A 104 -4.45 -14.65 7.14
CA GLN A 104 -3.00 -14.76 7.19
C GLN A 104 -2.33 -13.38 7.06
N LYS A 105 -1.13 -13.25 7.63
CA LYS A 105 -0.22 -12.13 7.38
C LYS A 105 0.92 -12.63 6.50
N GLU A 106 1.28 -11.87 5.49
CA GLU A 106 2.47 -12.13 4.68
C GLU A 106 3.60 -11.24 5.18
N TRP A 107 4.63 -11.85 5.77
CA TRP A 107 5.77 -11.15 6.35
C TRP A 107 7.04 -11.23 5.49
N PHE A 108 7.15 -12.29 4.69
CA PHE A 108 8.34 -12.58 3.90
C PHE A 108 8.18 -12.08 2.47
N ASP A 109 9.22 -11.39 2.01
CA ASP A 109 9.38 -11.06 0.60
C ASP A 109 9.71 -12.35 -0.16
N ASN A 110 8.82 -12.73 -1.06
CA ASN A 110 8.95 -13.93 -1.89
C ASN A 110 9.51 -13.53 -3.27
N ALA A 111 8.93 -14.05 -4.36
CA ALA A 111 9.22 -13.57 -5.72
C ALA A 111 8.88 -12.09 -5.90
N THR A 112 8.01 -11.55 -5.03
CA THR A 112 7.60 -10.15 -4.99
C THR A 112 7.55 -9.65 -3.55
N PRO A 113 7.66 -8.32 -3.32
CA PRO A 113 7.57 -7.75 -1.99
C PRO A 113 6.25 -8.06 -1.28
N ALA A 114 6.30 -8.38 0.01
CA ALA A 114 5.11 -8.56 0.82
C ALA A 114 4.45 -7.21 1.14
N GLY A 115 3.13 -7.18 1.25
CA GLY A 115 2.42 -5.93 1.61
C GLY A 115 2.86 -5.34 2.97
N ASN A 116 3.14 -6.18 3.97
CA ASN A 116 3.71 -5.72 5.25
C ASN A 116 5.12 -5.12 5.11
N SER A 117 5.88 -5.59 4.12
CA SER A 117 7.22 -5.09 3.80
C SER A 117 7.12 -3.69 3.18
N SER A 118 6.26 -3.54 2.17
CA SER A 118 5.95 -2.26 1.51
C SER A 118 5.34 -1.20 2.45
N LEU A 119 4.68 -1.62 3.53
CA LEU A 119 4.16 -0.70 4.55
C LEU A 119 5.28 0.07 5.27
N ILE A 120 6.46 -0.52 5.47
CA ILE A 120 7.58 0.19 6.11
C ILE A 120 7.95 1.44 5.30
N HIS A 121 8.07 1.29 3.98
CA HIS A 121 8.36 2.39 3.06
C HIS A 121 7.26 3.42 3.04
N SER A 122 6.03 2.95 2.96
CA SER A 122 4.85 3.82 2.91
C SER A 122 4.73 4.67 4.18
N PHE A 123 4.88 4.06 5.37
CA PHE A 123 4.84 4.79 6.64
C PHE A 123 6.01 5.75 6.78
N SER A 124 7.23 5.33 6.41
CA SER A 124 8.41 6.18 6.42
C SER A 124 8.22 7.42 5.56
N ALA A 125 7.84 7.24 4.29
CA ALA A 125 7.62 8.34 3.36
C ALA A 125 6.49 9.27 3.82
N LEU A 126 5.34 8.72 4.22
CA LEU A 126 4.21 9.52 4.69
C LEU A 126 4.54 10.30 5.97
N SER A 127 5.31 9.71 6.89
CA SER A 127 5.72 10.40 8.11
C SER A 127 6.53 11.68 7.85
N ILE A 128 7.31 11.68 6.77
CA ILE A 128 8.11 12.82 6.32
C ILE A 128 7.24 13.81 5.54
N LEU A 129 6.44 13.30 4.60
CA LEU A 129 5.63 14.14 3.70
C LEU A 129 4.52 14.90 4.43
N THR A 130 3.85 14.25 5.38
CA THR A 130 2.65 14.83 6.03
C THR A 130 2.93 15.37 7.42
N GLY A 131 4.06 14.97 8.03
CA GLY A 131 4.38 15.29 9.42
C GLY A 131 3.45 14.64 10.45
N ASN A 132 2.45 13.86 10.03
CA ASN A 132 1.47 13.23 10.90
C ASN A 132 2.12 12.13 11.73
N ASP A 133 1.99 12.25 13.05
CA ASP A 133 2.67 11.38 14.01
C ASP A 133 2.13 9.93 14.00
N ILE A 134 0.93 9.71 13.46
CA ILE A 134 0.37 8.36 13.30
C ILE A 134 1.30 7.48 12.46
N TRP A 135 1.89 8.01 11.39
CA TRP A 135 2.75 7.23 10.49
C TRP A 135 4.09 6.88 11.14
N ARG A 136 4.62 7.76 12.01
CA ARG A 136 5.81 7.43 12.81
C ARG A 136 5.55 6.30 13.81
N LYS A 137 4.36 6.28 14.43
CA LYS A 137 3.96 5.21 15.36
C LYS A 137 3.78 3.89 14.64
N GLU A 138 3.06 3.86 13.52
CA GLU A 138 2.90 2.66 12.69
C GLU A 138 4.25 2.11 12.23
N LEU A 139 5.15 2.99 11.79
CA LEU A 139 6.52 2.61 11.41
C LEU A 139 7.28 1.97 12.57
N ALA A 140 7.25 2.58 13.76
CA ALA A 140 7.95 2.06 14.93
C ALA A 140 7.44 0.67 15.35
N GLU A 141 6.11 0.46 15.30
CA GLU A 141 5.49 -0.85 15.53
C GLU A 141 5.96 -1.88 14.47
N HIS A 142 5.96 -1.51 13.19
CA HIS A 142 6.36 -2.39 12.08
C HIS A 142 7.83 -2.76 12.12
N VAL A 143 8.72 -1.79 12.35
CA VAL A 143 10.16 -2.03 12.45
C VAL A 143 10.49 -2.95 13.62
N THR A 144 9.74 -2.87 14.72
CA THR A 144 9.93 -3.79 15.86
C THR A 144 9.62 -5.24 15.45
N ALA A 145 8.53 -5.47 14.71
CA ALA A 145 8.18 -6.80 14.19
C ALA A 145 9.24 -7.31 13.18
N TYR A 146 9.65 -6.47 12.24
CA TYR A 146 10.64 -6.83 11.22
C TYR A 146 12.06 -6.97 11.76
N GLY A 147 12.43 -6.25 12.83
CA GLY A 147 13.77 -6.31 13.41
C GLY A 147 14.13 -7.72 13.91
N GLY A 148 13.15 -8.50 14.39
CA GLY A 148 13.35 -9.90 14.73
C GLY A 148 13.63 -10.78 13.51
N MET A 149 12.91 -10.54 12.41
CA MET A 149 13.05 -11.29 11.16
C MET A 149 14.35 -10.93 10.44
N ALA A 150 14.70 -9.65 10.36
CA ALA A 150 15.94 -9.16 9.75
C ALA A 150 17.19 -9.79 10.37
N ARG A 151 17.19 -10.01 11.70
CA ARG A 151 18.31 -10.68 12.40
C ARG A 151 18.43 -12.17 12.09
N ARG A 152 17.33 -12.85 11.77
CA ARG A 152 17.29 -14.32 11.61
C ARG A 152 17.34 -14.75 10.15
N ILE A 153 16.62 -14.04 9.28
CA ILE A 153 16.39 -14.38 7.88
C ILE A 153 16.38 -13.08 7.04
N PRO A 154 17.50 -12.33 6.97
CA PRO A 154 17.56 -11.06 6.25
C PRO A 154 17.21 -11.19 4.77
N SER A 155 17.56 -12.31 4.13
CA SER A 155 17.23 -12.58 2.73
C SER A 155 15.74 -12.74 2.46
N GLY A 156 14.93 -13.03 3.48
CA GLY A 156 13.49 -13.19 3.36
C GLY A 156 12.70 -11.91 3.61
N VAL A 157 13.37 -10.80 3.94
CA VAL A 157 12.74 -9.49 4.21
C VAL A 157 13.51 -8.37 3.50
N GLY A 158 13.99 -8.66 2.29
CA GLY A 158 14.87 -7.76 1.55
C GLY A 158 14.25 -6.40 1.28
N HIS A 159 12.99 -6.36 0.86
CA HIS A 159 12.29 -5.10 0.55
C HIS A 159 12.12 -4.25 1.82
N ALA A 160 11.82 -4.87 2.96
CA ALA A 160 11.67 -4.18 4.24
C ALA A 160 12.96 -3.48 4.72
N LEU A 161 14.11 -3.90 4.20
CA LEU A 161 15.45 -3.44 4.60
C LEU A 161 16.08 -2.42 3.64
N THR A 162 15.50 -2.19 2.47
CA THR A 162 16.06 -1.34 1.40
C THR A 162 15.20 -0.13 1.14
#